data_AF-A0A820W0G6-F1
#
_entry.id   AF-A0A820W0G6-F1
#
_cell.length_a   1.000
_cell.length_b   1.000
_cell.length_c   1.000
_cell.angle_alpha   90.00
_cell.angle_beta   90.00
_cell.angle_gamma   90.00
#
_symmetry.space_group_name_H-M   'P 1'
#
loop_
_entity.id
_entity.type
_entity.pdbx_description
1 polymer ?
#
loop_
_entity_poly.entity_id
_entity_poly.type
_entity_poly.pdbx_seq_one_letter_code
_entity_poly.pdbx_strand_id
1 'polypeptide(L)'
;MAKNRYRTTWGATTLLTAELDVYKQLIEDLKWNFSFVITLSESDFPTKPIEVLSEFLSMFPNQNFVSGNIPNIFNRDFIQYVAYGDDELIRGLRFAFNYTAMPCESFYHTVLINSIYCDSHVRMNLRMVNWDRRRGCTCYNMDVSDLCGCSPLIYRITDKRKFAEAAGELLFFARKFDPTVDEKIIDWIDEKISGLNLSEVFIRQNSRTSIFSKLIKQFDIGFTIDTRNNVFIDRSRTFIEPKIVTVLIEWTSEMNEEVSLVMEDPTGNVITRISITQSDEMPMIDIPFPEITSECMIGIWNMYLLSNSINDTLASLNFLILSANQTETNDD
;
A
#
# COMPACT_ATOMS: atom_id res chain seq x y z
N MET A 1 1.56 -8.46 23.51
CA MET A 1 1.91 -7.18 22.85
C MET A 1 3.35 -6.84 23.16
N ALA A 2 4.06 -6.15 22.26
CA ALA A 2 5.41 -5.64 22.54
C ALA A 2 5.38 -4.66 23.72
N LYS A 3 6.37 -4.74 24.62
CA LYS A 3 6.50 -3.87 25.79
C LYS A 3 6.75 -2.41 25.40
N ASN A 4 7.55 -2.21 24.35
CA ASN A 4 7.92 -0.90 23.83
C ASN A 4 7.30 -0.67 22.45
N ARG A 5 6.94 0.58 22.18
CA ARG A 5 6.49 1.04 20.85
C ARG A 5 7.50 2.04 20.32
N TYR A 6 7.89 1.86 19.06
CA TYR A 6 8.87 2.71 18.38
C TYR A 6 8.18 3.43 17.23
N ARG A 7 8.57 4.68 16.98
CA ARG A 7 8.17 5.39 15.77
C ARG A 7 9.07 4.91 14.62
N THR A 8 8.58 3.96 13.84
CA THR A 8 9.27 3.39 12.68
C THR A 8 8.86 4.16 11.42
N THR A 9 9.64 5.17 11.03
CA THR A 9 9.46 5.86 9.75
C THR A 9 10.20 5.11 8.63
N TRP A 10 9.88 5.42 7.37
CA TRP A 10 10.49 4.78 6.22
C TRP A 10 12.03 4.95 6.26
N GLY A 11 12.74 3.83 6.11
CA GLY A 11 14.21 3.77 6.09
C GLY A 11 14.93 4.08 7.42
N ALA A 12 14.20 4.34 8.50
CA ALA A 12 14.80 4.71 9.78
C ALA A 12 15.44 3.53 10.52
N THR A 13 16.45 3.86 11.34
CA THR A 13 17.16 2.87 12.17
C THR A 13 16.31 2.28 13.29
N THR A 14 15.27 3.00 13.70
CA THR A 14 14.33 2.58 14.74
C THR A 14 13.59 1.29 14.40
N LEU A 15 13.48 0.91 13.12
CA LEU A 15 12.90 -0.38 12.73
C LEU A 15 13.79 -1.55 13.17
N LEU A 16 15.11 -1.46 12.95
CA LEU A 16 16.05 -2.50 13.40
C LEU A 16 16.06 -2.58 14.93
N THR A 17 16.07 -1.43 15.62
CA THR A 17 15.96 -1.39 17.08
C THR A 17 14.68 -2.08 17.57
N ALA A 18 13.54 -1.80 16.94
CA ALA A 18 12.26 -2.41 17.29
C ALA A 18 12.29 -3.93 17.09
N GLU A 19 12.82 -4.43 15.96
CA GLU A 19 12.93 -5.86 15.70
C GLU A 19 13.84 -6.56 16.73
N LEU A 20 15.03 -6.01 17.00
CA LEU A 20 15.96 -6.57 17.99
C LEU A 20 15.36 -6.62 19.40
N ASP A 21 14.61 -5.60 19.80
CA ASP A 21 13.97 -5.57 21.12
C ASP A 21 12.77 -6.52 21.21
N VAL A 22 12.06 -6.75 20.10
CA VAL A 22 11.02 -7.81 20.04
C VAL A 22 11.65 -9.19 20.13
N TYR A 23 12.77 -9.44 19.48
CA TYR A 23 13.46 -10.73 19.54
C TYR A 23 13.92 -11.08 20.96
N LYS A 24 14.46 -10.10 21.71
CA LYS A 24 14.80 -10.29 23.12
C LYS A 24 13.56 -10.66 23.95
N GLN A 25 12.45 -9.93 23.76
CA GLN A 25 11.19 -10.21 24.46
C GLN A 25 10.62 -11.61 24.15
N LEU A 26 10.70 -12.05 22.89
CA LEU A 26 10.25 -13.38 22.47
C LEU A 26 11.03 -14.49 23.21
N ILE A 27 12.33 -14.29 23.42
CA ILE A 27 13.22 -15.27 24.05
C ILE A 27 13.13 -15.23 25.58
N GLU A 28 13.25 -14.05 26.21
CA GLU A 28 13.33 -13.90 27.67
C GLU A 28 11.97 -13.87 28.35
N ASP A 29 11.09 -12.99 27.87
CA ASP A 29 9.87 -12.63 28.60
C ASP A 29 8.76 -13.64 28.36
N LEU A 30 8.59 -14.04 27.10
CA LEU A 30 7.51 -14.92 26.70
C LEU A 30 7.88 -16.40 26.86
N LYS A 31 9.18 -16.73 26.80
CA LYS A 31 9.70 -18.12 26.84
C LYS A 31 8.94 -19.06 25.90
N TRP A 32 8.46 -18.54 24.78
CA TRP A 32 7.69 -19.32 23.82
C TRP A 32 8.61 -20.34 23.15
N ASN A 33 8.09 -21.55 22.96
CA ASN A 33 8.76 -22.59 22.20
C ASN A 33 8.42 -22.43 20.71
N PHE A 34 9.12 -21.51 20.05
CA PHE A 34 9.02 -21.26 18.61
C PHE A 34 10.29 -21.75 17.89
N SER A 35 10.12 -22.21 16.64
CA SER A 35 11.23 -22.64 15.76
C SER A 35 11.67 -21.54 14.80
N PHE A 36 10.72 -20.72 14.35
CA PHE A 36 10.96 -19.66 13.37
C PHE A 36 10.35 -18.33 13.81
N VAL A 37 10.98 -17.24 13.39
CA VAL A 37 10.43 -15.88 13.41
C VAL A 37 10.17 -15.45 11.98
N ILE A 38 8.95 -15.02 11.71
CA ILE A 38 8.52 -14.50 10.42
C ILE A 38 8.13 -13.05 10.62
N THR A 39 8.81 -12.13 9.94
CA THR A 39 8.40 -10.72 9.95
C THR A 39 7.30 -10.49 8.91
N LEU A 40 6.30 -9.68 9.26
CA LEU A 40 5.18 -9.29 8.42
C LEU A 40 4.80 -7.84 8.73
N SER A 41 4.35 -7.12 7.71
CA SER A 41 3.64 -5.86 7.86
C SER A 41 2.13 -6.09 7.75
N GLU A 42 1.34 -5.08 8.07
CA GLU A 42 -0.12 -5.11 7.88
C GLU A 42 -0.52 -5.33 6.41
N SER A 43 0.34 -4.94 5.47
CA SER A 43 0.12 -5.11 4.03
C SER A 43 0.64 -6.42 3.43
N ASP A 44 1.11 -7.37 4.25
CA ASP A 44 1.48 -8.72 3.80
C ASP A 44 0.27 -9.67 3.91
N PHE A 45 0.10 -10.57 2.94
CA PHE A 45 -1.00 -11.54 2.92
C PHE A 45 -0.47 -12.94 2.54
N PRO A 46 -0.97 -14.02 3.15
CA PRO A 46 -0.58 -15.38 2.77
C PRO A 46 -1.00 -15.69 1.33
N THR A 47 -0.23 -16.54 0.65
CA THR A 47 -0.55 -17.05 -0.70
C THR A 47 -0.78 -18.56 -0.72
N LYS A 48 -0.56 -19.23 0.42
CA LYS A 48 -0.73 -20.68 0.61
C LYS A 48 -1.27 -20.96 2.01
N PRO A 49 -1.91 -22.12 2.23
CA PRO A 49 -2.34 -22.54 3.57
C PRO A 49 -1.17 -22.66 4.56
N ILE A 50 -1.46 -22.43 5.84
CA ILE A 50 -0.46 -22.45 6.92
C ILE A 50 0.16 -23.83 7.09
N GLU A 51 -0.58 -24.89 6.79
CA GLU A 51 -0.12 -26.28 6.86
C GLU A 51 1.05 -26.52 5.91
N VAL A 52 0.96 -25.99 4.69
CA VAL A 52 2.02 -26.11 3.66
C VAL A 52 3.27 -25.34 4.09
N LEU A 53 3.10 -24.16 4.68
CA LEU A 53 4.23 -23.40 5.24
C LEU A 53 4.90 -24.14 6.40
N SER A 54 4.08 -24.71 7.30
CA SER A 54 4.57 -25.46 8.46
C SER A 54 5.34 -26.71 8.03
N GLU A 55 4.82 -27.47 7.06
CA GLU A 55 5.49 -28.64 6.50
C GLU A 55 6.82 -28.24 5.86
N PHE A 56 6.81 -27.20 5.01
CA PHE A 56 8.02 -26.70 4.37
C PHE A 56 9.10 -26.30 5.38
N LEU A 57 8.76 -25.47 6.38
CA LEU A 57 9.73 -25.01 7.38
C LEU A 57 10.23 -26.17 8.27
N SER A 58 9.40 -27.19 8.52
CA SER A 58 9.80 -28.38 9.29
C SER A 58 10.86 -29.24 8.59
N MET A 59 10.90 -29.21 7.25
CA MET A 59 11.92 -29.88 6.45
C MET A 59 13.28 -29.16 6.50
N PHE A 60 13.27 -27.87 6.87
CA PHE A 60 14.46 -27.00 6.85
C PHE A 60 14.67 -26.27 8.19
N PRO A 61 14.68 -26.96 9.34
CA PRO A 61 14.59 -26.33 10.67
C PRO A 61 15.80 -25.43 10.99
N ASN A 62 16.93 -25.70 10.36
CA ASN A 62 18.19 -24.98 10.61
C ASN A 62 18.47 -23.89 9.56
N GLN A 63 17.56 -23.60 8.63
CA GLN A 63 17.78 -22.63 7.55
C GLN A 63 17.24 -21.23 7.89
N ASN A 64 17.85 -20.20 7.29
CA ASN A 64 17.43 -18.80 7.35
C ASN A 64 17.13 -18.30 5.94
N PHE A 65 15.88 -17.91 5.69
CA PHE A 65 15.37 -17.51 4.38
C PHE A 65 15.44 -15.99 4.24
N VAL A 66 16.54 -15.52 3.65
CA VAL A 66 16.92 -14.11 3.66
C VAL A 66 17.29 -13.65 2.25
N SER A 67 16.60 -12.63 1.73
CA SER A 67 16.86 -12.03 0.42
C SER A 67 16.98 -10.52 0.54
N GLY A 68 17.45 -9.82 -0.50
CA GLY A 68 17.79 -8.39 -0.44
C GLY A 68 16.64 -7.42 -0.09
N ASN A 69 15.42 -7.93 0.14
CA ASN A 69 14.28 -7.14 0.61
C ASN A 69 13.66 -7.81 1.85
N ILE A 70 13.11 -7.01 2.75
CA ILE A 70 12.24 -7.49 3.85
C ILE A 70 10.80 -7.71 3.35
N PRO A 71 10.01 -8.61 3.97
CA PRO A 71 10.30 -9.39 5.19
C PRO A 71 11.15 -10.65 4.95
N ASN A 72 11.72 -11.19 6.04
CA ASN A 72 12.59 -12.38 6.05
C ASN A 72 12.07 -13.43 7.07
N ILE A 73 12.58 -14.66 6.98
CA ILE A 73 12.27 -15.74 7.94
C ILE A 73 13.57 -16.25 8.55
N PHE A 74 13.59 -16.30 9.88
CA PHE A 74 14.77 -16.65 10.65
C PHE A 74 14.50 -17.83 11.57
N ASN A 75 15.45 -18.75 11.68
CA ASN A 75 15.39 -19.79 12.71
C ASN A 75 15.68 -19.19 14.09
N ARG A 76 15.26 -19.90 15.14
CA ARG A 76 15.42 -19.47 16.53
C ARG A 76 16.88 -19.20 16.93
N ASP A 77 17.79 -20.10 16.56
CA ASP A 77 19.19 -20.04 17.00
C ASP A 77 19.90 -18.80 16.45
N PHE A 78 19.66 -18.49 15.17
CA PHE A 78 20.16 -17.28 14.54
C PHE A 78 19.60 -16.02 15.20
N ILE A 79 18.30 -15.98 15.49
CA ILE A 79 17.69 -14.85 16.21
C ILE A 79 18.26 -14.69 17.61
N GLN A 80 18.53 -15.80 18.31
CA GLN A 80 19.17 -15.76 19.63
C GLN A 80 20.59 -15.17 19.55
N TYR A 81 21.38 -15.57 18.56
CA TYR A 81 22.69 -14.99 18.29
C TYR A 81 22.60 -13.49 17.94
N VAL A 82 21.68 -13.12 17.06
CA VAL A 82 21.46 -11.72 16.67
C VAL A 82 21.04 -10.87 17.87
N ALA A 83 20.19 -11.39 18.75
CA ALA A 83 19.63 -10.66 19.90
C ALA A 83 20.60 -10.53 21.08
N TYR A 84 21.43 -11.54 21.34
CA TYR A 84 22.27 -11.64 22.54
C TYR A 84 23.77 -11.79 22.30
N GLY A 85 24.21 -11.99 21.05
CA GLY A 85 25.63 -12.05 20.72
C GLY A 85 26.37 -10.77 21.13
N ASP A 86 27.60 -10.93 21.59
CA ASP A 86 28.48 -9.84 22.04
C ASP A 86 29.93 -9.98 21.51
N ASP A 87 30.12 -10.87 20.53
CA ASP A 87 31.38 -10.94 19.79
C ASP A 87 31.65 -9.65 19.00
N GLU A 88 32.86 -9.58 18.44
CA GLU A 88 33.32 -8.42 17.67
C GLU A 88 32.40 -8.09 16.48
N LEU A 89 31.85 -9.11 15.79
CA LEU A 89 30.97 -8.92 14.65
C LEU A 89 29.66 -8.27 15.07
N ILE A 90 28.97 -8.81 16.09
CA ILE A 90 27.68 -8.27 16.53
C ILE A 90 27.85 -6.87 17.12
N ARG A 91 28.87 -6.62 17.95
CA ARG A 91 29.14 -5.28 18.49
C ARG A 91 29.43 -4.26 17.39
N GLY A 92 30.31 -4.63 16.43
CA GLY A 92 30.67 -3.77 15.32
C GLY A 92 29.48 -3.44 14.41
N LEU A 93 28.69 -4.45 14.04
CA LEU A 93 27.51 -4.25 13.18
C LEU A 93 26.41 -3.46 13.89
N ARG A 94 26.15 -3.69 15.18
CA ARG A 94 25.17 -2.88 15.94
C ARG A 94 25.57 -1.41 15.98
N PHE A 95 26.86 -1.12 16.17
CA PHE A 95 27.36 0.24 16.11
C PHE A 95 27.17 0.85 14.71
N ALA A 96 27.63 0.16 13.65
CA ALA A 96 27.54 0.67 12.28
C ALA A 96 26.08 0.88 11.82
N PHE A 97 25.20 -0.07 12.10
CA PHE A 97 23.81 -0.04 11.65
C PHE A 97 22.93 0.92 12.46
N ASN A 98 23.41 1.44 13.58
CA ASN A 98 22.76 2.55 14.29
C ASN A 98 22.79 3.87 13.50
N TYR A 99 23.66 3.95 12.47
CA TYR A 99 23.84 5.12 11.61
C TYR A 99 23.65 4.79 10.12
N THR A 100 22.99 3.66 9.80
CA THR A 100 22.79 3.20 8.42
C THR A 100 21.33 3.34 8.01
N ALA A 101 21.08 3.85 6.80
CA ALA A 101 19.73 3.90 6.24
C ALA A 101 19.23 2.50 5.84
N MET A 102 17.93 2.25 6.01
CA MET A 102 17.29 0.97 5.70
C MET A 102 18.03 -0.24 6.32
N PRO A 103 18.38 -0.21 7.62
CA PRO A 103 19.34 -1.16 8.16
C PRO A 103 18.85 -2.61 8.11
N CYS A 104 17.54 -2.85 8.26
CA CYS A 104 16.96 -4.20 8.18
C CYS A 104 17.16 -4.90 6.82
N GLU A 105 17.42 -4.15 5.74
CA GLU A 105 17.62 -4.73 4.41
C GLU A 105 19.02 -5.31 4.20
N SER A 106 19.98 -5.02 5.09
CA SER A 106 21.36 -5.54 4.97
C SER A 106 21.98 -6.01 6.27
N PHE A 107 21.46 -5.61 7.44
CA PHE A 107 21.99 -6.03 8.74
C PHE A 107 21.99 -7.55 8.89
N TYR A 108 20.83 -8.18 8.71
CA TYR A 108 20.69 -9.62 8.90
C TYR A 108 21.51 -10.42 7.89
N HIS A 109 21.58 -9.98 6.64
CA HIS A 109 22.45 -10.60 5.64
C HIS A 109 23.91 -10.53 6.06
N THR A 110 24.35 -9.34 6.50
CA THR A 110 25.74 -9.12 6.89
C THR A 110 26.12 -9.98 8.10
N VAL A 111 25.25 -10.08 9.10
CA VAL A 111 25.45 -10.99 10.24
C VAL A 111 25.47 -12.44 9.76
N LEU A 112 24.47 -12.85 8.96
CA LEU A 112 24.27 -14.24 8.56
C LEU A 112 25.47 -14.76 7.77
N ILE A 113 25.93 -14.04 6.76
CA ILE A 113 27.03 -14.49 5.88
C ILE A 113 28.41 -14.43 6.52
N ASN A 114 28.59 -13.63 7.59
CA ASN A 114 29.90 -13.46 8.27
C ASN A 114 29.97 -14.12 9.65
N SER A 115 28.93 -14.86 10.07
CA SER A 115 28.91 -15.56 11.35
C SER A 115 28.98 -17.07 11.17
N ILE A 116 28.96 -17.81 12.29
CA ILE A 116 28.84 -19.27 12.32
C ILE A 116 27.57 -19.82 11.64
N TYR A 117 26.62 -18.94 11.28
CA TYR A 117 25.37 -19.29 10.61
C TYR A 117 25.45 -19.19 9.08
N CYS A 118 26.61 -18.91 8.48
CA CYS A 118 26.74 -18.70 7.03
C CYS A 118 26.19 -19.88 6.19
N ASP A 119 26.40 -21.12 6.62
CA ASP A 119 25.91 -22.33 5.95
C ASP A 119 24.38 -22.53 6.06
N SER A 120 23.71 -21.76 6.92
CA SER A 120 22.25 -21.78 7.05
C SER A 120 21.53 -20.82 6.09
N HIS A 121 22.26 -19.98 5.33
CA HIS A 121 21.66 -18.98 4.47
C HIS A 121 21.00 -19.59 3.22
N VAL A 122 19.70 -19.34 3.07
CA VAL A 122 18.97 -19.56 1.83
C VAL A 122 18.69 -18.22 1.17
N ARG A 123 19.17 -18.04 -0.07
CA ARG A 123 19.00 -16.82 -0.86
C ARG A 123 17.59 -16.70 -1.47
N MET A 124 16.57 -16.79 -0.63
CA MET A 124 15.17 -16.61 -0.98
C MET A 124 14.44 -16.28 0.31
N ASN A 125 13.56 -15.28 0.31
CA ASN A 125 12.76 -14.90 1.49
C ASN A 125 11.33 -15.45 1.43
N LEU A 126 11.01 -16.24 0.40
CA LEU A 126 9.71 -16.88 0.17
C LEU A 126 8.55 -15.88 -0.01
N ARG A 127 8.84 -14.70 -0.58
CA ARG A 127 7.90 -13.59 -0.76
C ARG A 127 7.70 -13.25 -2.23
N MET A 128 6.45 -13.01 -2.62
CA MET A 128 6.11 -12.34 -3.87
C MET A 128 5.97 -10.83 -3.61
N VAL A 129 6.62 -10.00 -4.43
CA VAL A 129 6.58 -8.54 -4.26
C VAL A 129 6.27 -7.85 -5.59
N ASN A 130 5.25 -6.98 -5.60
CA ASN A 130 4.79 -6.31 -6.83
C ASN A 130 5.67 -5.09 -7.19
N TRP A 131 6.90 -5.33 -7.60
CA TRP A 131 7.80 -4.26 -8.02
C TRP A 131 7.49 -3.78 -9.43
N ASP A 132 7.23 -2.48 -9.56
CA ASP A 132 7.25 -1.75 -10.81
C ASP A 132 8.07 -0.49 -10.57
N ARG A 133 9.29 -0.43 -11.10
CA ARG A 133 10.21 0.68 -10.81
C ARG A 133 9.73 2.00 -11.42
N ARG A 134 8.98 1.97 -12.52
CA ARG A 134 8.50 3.20 -13.17
C ARG A 134 7.51 3.94 -12.29
N ARG A 135 6.65 3.20 -11.58
CA ARG A 135 5.63 3.77 -10.69
C ARG A 135 6.04 3.79 -9.22
N GLY A 136 6.82 2.81 -8.77
CA GLY A 136 7.17 2.64 -7.35
C GLY A 136 8.37 3.45 -6.87
N CYS A 137 9.18 4.01 -7.78
CA CYS A 137 10.42 4.74 -7.46
C CYS A 137 10.31 6.22 -7.85
N THR A 138 9.41 6.95 -7.20
CA THR A 138 9.12 8.38 -7.49
C THR A 138 9.72 9.36 -6.48
N CYS A 139 10.63 8.90 -5.59
CA CYS A 139 11.16 9.70 -4.48
C CYS A 139 10.06 10.31 -3.58
N TYR A 140 8.95 9.59 -3.38
CA TYR A 140 7.79 10.06 -2.59
C TYR A 140 8.09 10.29 -1.10
N ASN A 141 9.23 9.81 -0.60
CA ASN A 141 9.57 9.76 0.82
C ASN A 141 10.52 10.89 1.27
N MET A 142 10.71 11.93 0.46
CA MET A 142 11.61 13.04 0.76
C MET A 142 11.22 13.84 2.01
N ASP A 143 9.95 13.81 2.41
CA ASP A 143 9.47 14.49 3.63
C ASP A 143 9.93 13.79 4.93
N VAL A 144 10.40 12.54 4.83
CA VAL A 144 10.77 11.71 5.99
C VAL A 144 12.20 11.18 5.94
N SER A 145 12.88 11.29 4.80
CA SER A 145 14.24 10.80 4.59
C SER A 145 14.97 11.59 3.50
N ASP A 146 16.25 11.86 3.73
CA ASP A 146 17.14 12.53 2.76
C ASP A 146 17.58 11.62 1.58
N LEU A 147 17.02 10.41 1.47
CA LEU A 147 17.32 9.44 0.43
C LEU A 147 16.07 9.15 -0.42
N CYS A 148 16.25 9.04 -1.72
CA CYS A 148 15.19 8.54 -2.60
C CYS A 148 14.97 7.05 -2.41
N GLY A 149 13.72 6.69 -2.09
CA GLY A 149 13.28 5.32 -1.91
C GLY A 149 12.37 4.80 -3.02
N CYS A 150 12.23 3.48 -3.04
CA CYS A 150 11.20 2.78 -3.80
C CYS A 150 10.23 2.07 -2.86
N SER A 151 9.00 1.84 -3.31
CA SER A 151 8.06 0.93 -2.66
C SER A 151 7.38 0.05 -3.70
N PRO A 152 7.07 -1.21 -3.36
CA PRO A 152 6.25 -2.03 -4.21
C PRO A 152 4.83 -1.47 -4.32
N LEU A 153 4.16 -1.85 -5.40
CA LEU A 153 2.78 -1.50 -5.67
C LEU A 153 1.81 -2.38 -4.89
N ILE A 154 0.58 -1.89 -4.77
CA ILE A 154 -0.54 -2.66 -4.24
C ILE A 154 -1.08 -3.58 -5.35
N TYR A 155 -1.23 -4.87 -5.04
CA TYR A 155 -1.87 -5.83 -5.93
C TYR A 155 -3.34 -5.47 -6.14
N ARG A 156 -3.83 -5.73 -7.35
CA ARG A 156 -5.24 -5.59 -7.74
C ARG A 156 -5.80 -6.89 -8.25
N ILE A 157 -7.12 -6.97 -8.42
CA ILE A 157 -7.77 -8.16 -9.00
C ILE A 157 -7.28 -8.46 -10.42
N THR A 158 -6.83 -7.43 -11.14
CA THR A 158 -6.17 -7.55 -12.46
C THR A 158 -4.84 -8.31 -12.38
N ASP A 159 -4.19 -8.36 -11.22
CA ASP A 159 -2.95 -9.10 -10.99
C ASP A 159 -3.16 -10.59 -10.68
N LYS A 160 -4.41 -11.09 -10.58
CA LYS A 160 -4.70 -12.49 -10.22
C LYS A 160 -3.94 -13.54 -11.05
N ARG A 161 -3.61 -13.23 -12.31
CA ARG A 161 -2.81 -14.10 -13.17
C ARG A 161 -1.40 -14.33 -12.60
N LYS A 162 -0.77 -13.32 -11.99
CA LYS A 162 0.55 -13.45 -11.35
C LYS A 162 0.51 -14.50 -10.23
N PHE A 163 -0.57 -14.55 -9.46
CA PHE A 163 -0.76 -15.55 -8.41
C PHE A 163 -1.00 -16.94 -8.97
N ALA A 164 -1.77 -17.07 -10.05
CA ALA A 164 -1.98 -18.35 -10.73
C ALA A 164 -0.67 -18.92 -11.29
N GLU A 165 0.18 -18.08 -11.87
CA GLU A 165 1.51 -18.46 -12.39
C GLU A 165 2.48 -18.82 -11.26
N ALA A 166 2.41 -18.09 -10.14
CA ALA A 166 3.22 -18.35 -8.94
C ALA A 166 2.72 -19.52 -8.08
N ALA A 167 1.58 -20.15 -8.41
CA ALA A 167 0.95 -21.16 -7.56
C ALA A 167 1.85 -22.38 -7.30
N GLY A 168 2.70 -22.75 -8.26
CA GLY A 168 3.68 -23.84 -8.13
C GLY A 168 4.97 -23.48 -7.39
N GLU A 169 5.23 -22.19 -7.16
CA GLU A 169 6.47 -21.70 -6.55
C GLU A 169 6.42 -21.73 -5.02
N LEU A 170 7.59 -21.71 -4.38
CA LEU A 170 7.75 -21.63 -2.91
C LEU A 170 7.61 -20.20 -2.38
N LEU A 171 6.49 -19.57 -2.73
CA LEU A 171 6.11 -18.22 -2.30
C LEU A 171 4.91 -18.34 -1.36
N PHE A 172 5.13 -18.07 -0.07
CA PHE A 172 4.13 -18.29 0.99
C PHE A 172 3.38 -17.03 1.40
N PHE A 173 3.94 -15.85 1.08
CA PHE A 173 3.29 -14.57 1.32
C PHE A 173 3.56 -13.63 0.15
N ALA A 174 2.68 -12.66 -0.02
CA ALA A 174 2.80 -11.61 -1.01
C ALA A 174 2.63 -10.23 -0.37
N ARG A 175 3.19 -9.19 -1.01
CA ARG A 175 2.98 -7.79 -0.65
C ARG A 175 3.07 -6.84 -1.85
N LYS A 176 2.36 -5.72 -1.87
CA LYS A 176 1.49 -5.18 -0.81
C LYS A 176 0.01 -5.38 -1.13
N PHE A 177 -0.81 -5.43 -0.09
CA PHE A 177 -2.25 -5.37 -0.16
C PHE A 177 -2.75 -4.17 0.64
N ASP A 178 -3.87 -3.61 0.19
CA ASP A 178 -4.60 -2.55 0.88
C ASP A 178 -6.07 -2.73 0.50
N PRO A 179 -6.94 -3.15 1.43
CA PRO A 179 -8.35 -3.38 1.13
C PRO A 179 -9.06 -2.10 0.68
N THR A 180 -8.55 -0.92 1.06
CA THR A 180 -9.09 0.34 0.55
C THR A 180 -8.82 0.46 -0.95
N VAL A 181 -7.66 0.01 -1.47
CA VAL A 181 -7.33 0.07 -2.90
C VAL A 181 -8.06 -0.99 -3.72
N ASP A 182 -7.98 -2.26 -3.31
CA ASP A 182 -8.65 -3.36 -3.99
C ASP A 182 -8.84 -4.55 -3.03
N GLU A 183 -9.99 -4.62 -2.39
CA GLU A 183 -10.36 -5.76 -1.53
C GLU A 183 -10.57 -7.06 -2.32
N LYS A 184 -10.97 -6.99 -3.60
CA LYS A 184 -11.38 -8.15 -4.39
C LYS A 184 -10.26 -9.15 -4.63
N ILE A 185 -9.01 -8.67 -4.73
CA ILE A 185 -7.86 -9.58 -4.82
C ILE A 185 -7.59 -10.30 -3.51
N ILE A 186 -7.83 -9.65 -2.37
CA ILE A 186 -7.69 -10.25 -1.04
C ILE A 186 -8.72 -11.36 -0.89
N ASP A 187 -9.98 -11.06 -1.19
CA ASP A 187 -11.07 -12.04 -1.18
C ASP A 187 -10.77 -13.23 -2.10
N TRP A 188 -10.32 -12.95 -3.33
CA TRP A 188 -9.98 -14.00 -4.29
C TRP A 188 -8.84 -14.91 -3.80
N ILE A 189 -7.82 -14.37 -3.14
CA ILE A 189 -6.74 -15.17 -2.55
C ILE A 189 -7.26 -15.98 -1.37
N ASP A 190 -8.06 -15.38 -0.49
CA ASP A 190 -8.61 -16.05 0.69
C ASP A 190 -9.55 -17.19 0.31
N GLU A 191 -10.41 -17.02 -0.70
CA GLU A 191 -11.23 -18.10 -1.27
C GLU A 191 -10.37 -19.27 -1.79
N LYS A 192 -9.23 -18.96 -2.41
CA LYS A 192 -8.31 -19.99 -2.93
C LYS A 192 -7.56 -20.73 -1.83
N ILE A 193 -7.22 -20.06 -0.73
CA ILE A 193 -6.48 -20.66 0.38
C ILE A 193 -7.43 -21.45 1.30
N SER A 194 -8.57 -20.87 1.66
CA SER A 194 -9.55 -21.46 2.57
C SER A 194 -10.41 -22.54 1.91
N GLY A 195 -10.57 -22.48 0.57
CA GLY A 195 -11.53 -23.31 -0.16
C GLY A 195 -12.99 -22.93 0.09
N LEU A 196 -13.25 -21.82 0.79
CA LEU A 196 -14.58 -21.29 1.05
C LEU A 196 -14.98 -20.30 -0.06
N ASN A 197 -16.28 -20.24 -0.37
CA ASN A 197 -16.83 -19.25 -1.29
C ASN A 197 -17.32 -18.04 -0.48
N LEU A 198 -16.56 -16.93 -0.47
CA LEU A 198 -16.87 -15.75 0.34
C LEU A 198 -18.01 -14.91 -0.25
N SER A 199 -18.32 -15.11 -1.55
CA SER A 199 -19.46 -14.45 -2.20
C SER A 199 -20.83 -14.81 -1.57
N GLU A 200 -20.93 -15.92 -0.85
CA GLU A 200 -22.14 -16.30 -0.10
C GLU A 200 -22.23 -15.63 1.30
N VAL A 201 -21.09 -15.15 1.84
CA VAL A 201 -20.99 -14.62 3.21
C VAL A 201 -21.10 -13.08 3.25
N PHE A 202 -20.62 -12.38 2.21
CA PHE A 202 -20.46 -10.93 2.20
C PHE A 202 -21.50 -10.14 1.37
N ILE A 203 -22.72 -10.68 1.18
CA ILE A 203 -23.84 -9.85 0.69
C ILE A 203 -24.27 -8.90 1.83
N ARG A 204 -23.52 -7.81 2.04
CA ARG A 204 -23.93 -6.54 2.71
C ARG A 204 -22.70 -5.66 2.93
N GLN A 205 -22.28 -4.90 1.92
CA GLN A 205 -21.92 -3.49 2.08
C GLN A 205 -22.01 -2.76 0.74
N ASN A 206 -22.47 -1.52 0.81
CA ASN A 206 -23.32 -0.91 -0.21
C ASN A 206 -22.57 -0.41 -1.45
N SER A 207 -23.20 -0.64 -2.59
CA SER A 207 -22.94 0.04 -3.86
C SER A 207 -23.10 1.55 -3.71
N ARG A 208 -22.01 2.32 -3.88
CA ARG A 208 -22.13 3.68 -4.40
C ARG A 208 -22.33 3.56 -5.91
N THR A 209 -23.47 4.01 -6.41
CA THR A 209 -23.82 3.99 -7.84
C THR A 209 -23.11 5.12 -8.56
N SER A 210 -21.86 4.88 -8.94
CA SER A 210 -21.19 5.62 -10.00
C SER A 210 -21.46 4.91 -11.32
N ILE A 211 -21.92 5.66 -12.33
CA ILE A 211 -22.07 5.16 -13.69
C ILE A 211 -20.69 5.21 -14.32
N PHE A 212 -20.20 4.07 -14.78
CA PHE A 212 -18.98 3.96 -15.59
C PHE A 212 -19.33 3.29 -16.90
N SER A 213 -18.99 3.94 -18.01
CA SER A 213 -18.90 3.27 -19.30
C SER A 213 -17.77 2.24 -19.27
N LYS A 214 -17.79 1.26 -20.18
CA LYS A 214 -16.72 0.25 -20.32
C LYS A 214 -15.35 0.86 -20.67
N LEU A 215 -15.30 2.15 -20.99
CA LEU A 215 -14.12 2.87 -21.44
C LEU A 215 -13.34 3.52 -20.29
N ILE A 216 -14.00 3.69 -19.13
CA ILE A 216 -13.42 4.33 -17.95
C ILE A 216 -13.09 3.24 -16.93
N LYS A 217 -11.81 3.13 -16.60
CA LYS A 217 -11.31 2.25 -15.55
C LYS A 217 -11.48 2.89 -14.17
N GLN A 218 -11.19 4.19 -14.06
CA GLN A 218 -11.34 4.96 -12.82
C GLN A 218 -11.68 6.41 -13.13
N PHE A 219 -12.57 7.00 -12.33
CA PHE A 219 -12.90 8.43 -12.35
C PHE A 219 -13.11 8.89 -10.92
N ASP A 220 -12.27 9.80 -10.45
CA ASP A 220 -12.31 10.24 -9.06
C ASP A 220 -11.79 11.68 -8.88
N ILE A 221 -12.08 12.27 -7.71
CA ILE A 221 -11.70 13.63 -7.34
C ILE A 221 -11.11 13.67 -5.92
N GLY A 222 -10.05 14.45 -5.71
CA GLY A 222 -9.42 14.60 -4.39
C GLY A 222 -8.33 15.68 -4.36
N PHE A 223 -7.57 15.72 -3.26
CA PHE A 223 -6.43 16.64 -3.10
C PHE A 223 -5.08 15.92 -3.09
N THR A 224 -4.98 14.86 -2.30
CA THR A 224 -3.73 14.15 -2.08
C THR A 224 -3.79 12.79 -2.74
N ILE A 225 -2.97 12.58 -3.76
CA ILE A 225 -2.95 11.35 -4.54
C ILE A 225 -1.69 10.52 -4.22
N ASP A 226 -1.85 9.22 -3.99
CA ASP A 226 -0.75 8.25 -4.09
C ASP A 226 -0.57 7.90 -5.57
N THR A 227 0.33 8.63 -6.25
CA THR A 227 0.63 8.44 -7.68
C THR A 227 1.23 7.07 -8.01
N ARG A 228 1.76 6.34 -7.02
CA ARG A 228 2.27 4.98 -7.26
C ARG A 228 1.11 4.01 -7.44
N ASN A 229 0.06 4.21 -6.65
CA ASN A 229 -1.12 3.37 -6.63
C ASN A 229 -2.32 4.01 -7.32
N ASN A 230 -2.21 5.17 -7.96
CA ASN A 230 -3.29 5.83 -8.69
C ASN A 230 -4.59 5.94 -7.88
N VAL A 231 -4.50 6.34 -6.62
CA VAL A 231 -5.66 6.50 -5.72
C VAL A 231 -5.50 7.74 -4.87
N PHE A 232 -6.60 8.44 -4.60
CA PHE A 232 -6.59 9.49 -3.58
C PHE A 232 -6.45 8.88 -2.19
N ILE A 233 -5.62 9.52 -1.36
CA ILE A 233 -5.44 9.16 0.05
C ILE A 233 -6.73 9.47 0.81
N ASP A 234 -7.33 10.63 0.56
CA ASP A 234 -8.68 10.95 1.02
C ASP A 234 -9.71 10.50 -0.02
N ARG A 235 -10.58 9.58 0.38
CA ARG A 235 -11.62 8.95 -0.46
C ARG A 235 -13.02 9.38 -0.08
N SER A 236 -13.13 10.34 0.83
CA SER A 236 -14.42 10.87 1.29
C SER A 236 -15.14 11.65 0.20
N ARG A 237 -14.40 12.18 -0.80
CA ARG A 237 -14.89 13.18 -1.77
C ARG A 237 -15.54 14.37 -1.06
N THR A 238 -15.00 14.74 0.10
CA THR A 238 -15.49 15.83 0.93
C THR A 238 -14.40 16.89 1.02
N PHE A 239 -14.77 18.13 0.74
CA PHE A 239 -13.86 19.25 0.61
C PHE A 239 -14.31 20.39 1.52
N ILE A 240 -13.37 21.03 2.22
CA ILE A 240 -13.64 22.25 2.99
C ILE A 240 -12.98 23.39 2.24
N GLU A 241 -13.80 24.29 1.67
CA GLU A 241 -13.34 25.49 0.94
C GLU A 241 -12.11 25.22 0.04
N PRO A 242 -12.19 24.24 -0.90
CA PRO A 242 -11.06 23.84 -1.72
C PRO A 242 -10.58 25.01 -2.59
N LYS A 243 -9.26 25.21 -2.67
CA LYS A 243 -8.66 26.13 -3.66
C LYS A 243 -8.38 25.45 -5.00
N ILE A 244 -7.98 24.19 -4.95
CA ILE A 244 -7.65 23.36 -6.12
C ILE A 244 -8.17 21.96 -5.83
N VAL A 245 -8.79 21.32 -6.80
CA VAL A 245 -9.12 19.90 -6.75
C VAL A 245 -8.44 19.20 -7.91
N THR A 246 -7.91 18.01 -7.65
CA THR A 246 -7.30 17.16 -8.67
C THR A 246 -8.33 16.12 -9.10
N VAL A 247 -8.47 15.94 -10.41
CA VAL A 247 -9.29 14.89 -11.02
C VAL A 247 -8.39 13.81 -11.59
N LEU A 248 -8.71 12.57 -11.26
CA LEU A 248 -8.04 11.38 -11.75
C LEU A 248 -8.95 10.68 -12.76
N ILE A 249 -8.42 10.46 -13.97
CA ILE A 249 -9.09 9.68 -15.00
C ILE A 249 -8.13 8.54 -15.40
N GLU A 250 -8.59 7.31 -15.29
CA GLU A 250 -7.87 6.13 -15.79
C GLU A 250 -8.71 5.48 -16.90
N TRP A 251 -8.11 5.28 -18.06
CA TRP A 251 -8.76 4.74 -19.24
C TRP A 251 -8.58 3.22 -19.31
N THR A 252 -9.54 2.50 -19.90
CA THR A 252 -9.35 1.06 -20.17
C THR A 252 -8.45 0.79 -21.37
N SER A 253 -8.35 1.76 -22.29
CA SER A 253 -7.56 1.70 -23.51
C SER A 253 -7.28 3.11 -24.04
N GLU A 254 -6.35 3.25 -24.98
CA GLU A 254 -6.18 4.48 -25.75
C GLU A 254 -7.47 4.82 -26.52
N MET A 255 -7.90 6.07 -26.41
CA MET A 255 -8.97 6.72 -27.14
C MET A 255 -8.45 8.03 -27.72
N ASN A 256 -8.56 8.17 -29.04
CA ASN A 256 -8.24 9.41 -29.74
C ASN A 256 -9.46 10.35 -29.76
N GLU A 257 -10.16 10.46 -28.63
CA GLU A 257 -11.36 11.28 -28.51
C GLU A 257 -11.14 12.45 -27.55
N GLU A 258 -11.73 13.58 -27.87
CA GLU A 258 -11.84 14.71 -26.97
C GLU A 258 -13.06 14.50 -26.07
N VAL A 259 -12.85 14.58 -24.76
CA VAL A 259 -13.91 14.46 -23.75
C VAL A 259 -14.07 15.79 -23.03
N SER A 260 -15.28 16.05 -22.55
CA SER A 260 -15.57 17.24 -21.74
C SER A 260 -15.75 16.84 -20.28
N LEU A 261 -14.93 17.39 -19.40
CA LEU A 261 -15.15 17.33 -17.96
C LEU A 261 -16.03 18.50 -17.54
N VAL A 262 -17.15 18.21 -16.89
CA VAL A 262 -18.16 19.20 -16.49
C VAL A 262 -18.38 19.11 -14.99
N MET A 263 -18.37 20.26 -14.30
CA MET A 263 -18.71 20.39 -12.89
C MET A 263 -19.97 21.23 -12.73
N GLU A 264 -20.96 20.65 -12.05
CA GLU A 264 -22.23 21.29 -11.72
C GLU A 264 -22.32 21.54 -10.22
N ASP A 265 -22.84 22.72 -9.88
CA ASP A 265 -23.15 23.08 -8.50
C ASP A 265 -24.39 22.35 -7.96
N PRO A 266 -24.70 22.47 -6.65
CA PRO A 266 -25.89 21.86 -6.06
C PRO A 266 -27.22 22.34 -6.63
N THR A 267 -27.24 23.45 -7.37
CA THR A 267 -28.43 24.00 -8.04
C THR A 267 -28.53 23.58 -9.51
N GLY A 268 -27.53 22.88 -10.04
CA GLY A 268 -27.45 22.41 -11.42
C GLY A 268 -26.81 23.40 -12.39
N ASN A 269 -26.20 24.50 -11.93
CA ASN A 269 -25.46 25.37 -12.84
C ASN A 269 -24.09 24.77 -13.18
N VAL A 270 -23.72 24.82 -14.45
CA VAL A 270 -22.39 24.42 -14.90
C VAL A 270 -21.39 25.51 -14.53
N ILE A 271 -20.47 25.18 -13.62
CA ILE A 271 -19.44 26.09 -13.12
C ILE A 271 -18.16 25.98 -13.93
N THR A 272 -17.83 24.78 -14.39
CA THR A 272 -16.59 24.51 -15.11
C THR A 272 -16.84 23.48 -16.19
N ARG A 273 -16.32 23.76 -17.40
CA ARG A 273 -16.24 22.81 -18.51
C ARG A 273 -14.82 22.86 -19.07
N ILE A 274 -14.14 21.73 -19.06
CA ILE A 274 -12.76 21.58 -19.54
C ILE A 274 -12.75 20.52 -20.63
N SER A 275 -12.25 20.89 -21.81
CA SER A 275 -11.92 19.94 -22.87
C SER A 275 -10.63 19.22 -22.52
N ILE A 276 -10.66 17.89 -22.60
CA ILE A 276 -9.52 17.03 -22.32
C ILE A 276 -9.31 16.15 -23.54
N THR A 277 -8.11 16.21 -24.09
CA THR A 277 -7.63 15.20 -25.03
C THR A 277 -6.86 14.15 -24.25
N GLN A 278 -7.05 12.87 -24.57
CA GLN A 278 -6.27 11.83 -23.91
C GLN A 278 -4.78 12.02 -24.19
N SER A 279 -4.03 12.34 -23.15
CA SER A 279 -2.57 12.30 -23.15
C SER A 279 -2.14 11.31 -22.07
N ASP A 280 -1.63 10.17 -22.53
CA ASP A 280 -1.08 9.05 -21.74
C ASP A 280 -2.08 8.20 -20.91
N GLU A 281 -1.61 7.05 -20.44
CA GLU A 281 -2.38 5.99 -19.73
C GLU A 281 -3.11 6.49 -18.46
N MET A 282 -2.80 7.71 -17.96
CA MET A 282 -3.45 8.31 -16.79
C MET A 282 -3.28 9.84 -16.72
N PRO A 283 -4.23 10.65 -17.23
CA PRO A 283 -4.20 12.09 -17.00
C PRO A 283 -4.65 12.43 -15.57
N MET A 284 -3.80 13.18 -14.85
CA MET A 284 -4.18 13.94 -13.67
C MET A 284 -4.40 15.39 -14.09
N ILE A 285 -5.53 15.96 -13.67
CA ILE A 285 -5.90 17.32 -14.07
C ILE A 285 -6.16 18.11 -12.80
N ASP A 286 -5.30 19.08 -12.55
CA ASP A 286 -5.52 20.07 -11.50
C ASP A 286 -6.49 21.13 -12.01
N ILE A 287 -7.62 21.24 -11.31
CA ILE A 287 -8.66 22.19 -11.63
C ILE A 287 -8.59 23.27 -10.55
N PRO A 288 -8.21 24.51 -10.91
CA PRO A 288 -8.39 25.65 -10.03
C PRO A 288 -9.86 25.68 -9.65
N PHE A 289 -10.14 25.51 -8.37
CA PHE A 289 -11.50 25.69 -7.89
C PHE A 289 -11.74 27.21 -7.88
N PRO A 290 -12.85 27.71 -8.44
CA PRO A 290 -13.09 29.15 -8.49
C PRO A 290 -12.95 29.77 -7.10
N GLU A 291 -12.37 30.98 -6.99
CA GLU A 291 -12.38 31.76 -5.74
C GLU A 291 -13.85 31.98 -5.35
N ILE A 292 -14.36 31.11 -4.46
CA ILE A 292 -15.76 31.05 -4.07
C ILE A 292 -16.07 32.31 -3.27
N THR A 293 -16.43 33.36 -3.98
CA THR A 293 -16.86 34.62 -3.38
C THR A 293 -18.38 34.56 -3.25
N SER A 294 -18.85 34.52 -2.00
CA SER A 294 -20.24 34.36 -1.51
C SER A 294 -20.68 32.92 -1.21
N GLU A 295 -21.67 32.81 -0.31
CA GLU A 295 -22.40 31.64 0.24
C GLU A 295 -22.91 30.60 -0.80
N CYS A 296 -22.54 30.76 -2.05
CA CYS A 296 -22.76 29.80 -3.11
C CYS A 296 -21.94 28.53 -2.85
N MET A 297 -22.69 27.48 -2.47
CA MET A 297 -22.49 26.10 -2.93
C MET A 297 -21.78 25.16 -1.96
N ILE A 298 -22.06 25.32 -0.66
CA ILE A 298 -22.07 24.19 0.27
C ILE A 298 -23.13 23.19 -0.21
N GLY A 299 -22.76 21.92 -0.29
CA GLY A 299 -23.68 20.86 -0.69
C GLY A 299 -23.06 19.85 -1.63
N ILE A 300 -23.93 19.05 -2.25
CA ILE A 300 -23.52 17.97 -3.16
C ILE A 300 -23.40 18.54 -4.56
N TRP A 301 -22.18 18.48 -5.09
CA TRP A 301 -21.85 18.82 -6.46
C TRP A 301 -21.82 17.57 -7.32
N ASN A 302 -22.04 17.75 -8.62
CA ASN A 302 -21.96 16.67 -9.59
C ASN A 302 -20.81 16.93 -10.56
N MET A 303 -20.13 15.87 -10.94
CA MET A 303 -19.07 15.90 -11.94
C MET A 303 -19.34 14.84 -13.00
N TYR A 304 -19.21 15.24 -14.26
CA TYR A 304 -19.48 14.39 -15.41
C TYR A 304 -18.29 14.39 -16.34
N LEU A 305 -17.99 13.23 -16.89
CA LEU A 305 -17.10 13.06 -18.03
C LEU A 305 -17.95 12.71 -19.24
N LEU A 306 -18.00 13.59 -20.23
CA LEU A 306 -18.86 13.49 -21.40
C LEU A 306 -18.03 13.16 -22.64
N SER A 307 -18.50 12.24 -23.47
CA SER A 307 -17.94 12.02 -24.81
C SER A 307 -18.52 13.05 -25.77
N ASN A 308 -17.66 13.82 -26.44
CA ASN A 308 -18.10 14.79 -27.44
C ASN A 308 -18.56 14.11 -28.74
N SER A 309 -18.11 12.88 -29.03
CA SER A 309 -18.44 12.14 -30.25
C SER A 309 -19.78 11.40 -30.14
N ILE A 310 -20.06 10.80 -28.99
CA ILE A 310 -21.26 9.98 -28.76
C ILE A 310 -22.36 10.80 -28.05
N ASN A 311 -22.02 11.99 -27.54
CA ASN A 311 -22.90 12.88 -26.78
C ASN A 311 -23.56 12.14 -25.59
N ASP A 312 -22.75 11.34 -24.90
CA ASP A 312 -23.17 10.50 -23.77
C ASP A 312 -22.24 10.67 -22.57
N THR A 313 -22.74 10.33 -21.39
CA THR A 313 -21.99 10.40 -20.14
C THR A 313 -21.11 9.15 -20.00
N LEU A 314 -19.80 9.32 -20.12
CA LEU A 314 -18.82 8.25 -19.95
C LEU A 314 -18.63 7.85 -18.49
N ALA A 315 -18.66 8.83 -17.58
CA ALA A 315 -18.62 8.61 -16.15
C ALA A 315 -19.28 9.78 -15.40
N SER A 316 -19.79 9.50 -14.20
CA SER A 316 -20.28 10.54 -13.30
C SER A 316 -19.98 10.21 -11.84
N LEU A 317 -19.77 11.25 -11.04
CA LEU A 317 -19.62 11.14 -9.59
C LEU A 317 -20.20 12.37 -8.89
N ASN A 318 -20.46 12.21 -7.60
CA ASN A 318 -20.89 13.28 -6.72
C ASN A 318 -19.82 13.51 -5.64
N PHE A 319 -19.70 14.76 -5.20
CA PHE A 319 -18.78 15.15 -4.14
C PHE A 319 -19.38 16.27 -3.27
N LEU A 320 -18.90 16.42 -2.04
CA LEU A 320 -19.46 17.32 -1.03
C LEU A 320 -18.51 18.48 -0.75
N ILE A 321 -19.03 19.72 -0.80
CA ILE A 321 -18.31 20.91 -0.32
C ILE A 321 -18.95 21.40 0.97
N LEU A 322 -18.10 21.67 1.96
CA LEU A 322 -18.44 22.23 3.26
C LEU A 322 -17.75 23.59 3.45
N SER A 323 -18.30 24.41 4.34
CA SER A 323 -17.64 25.64 4.82
C SER A 323 -16.99 25.40 6.17
N ALA A 324 -15.89 26.09 6.40
CA ALA A 324 -15.21 26.16 7.69
C ALA A 324 -15.96 27.15 8.61
N ASN A 325 -17.19 26.85 9.03
CA ASN A 325 -17.82 27.69 10.04
C ASN A 325 -17.02 27.62 11.35
N GLN A 326 -16.56 28.79 11.80
CA GLN A 326 -15.90 29.00 13.07
C GLN A 326 -16.81 28.50 14.18
N THR A 327 -16.33 27.53 14.95
CA THR A 327 -16.86 27.33 16.29
C THR A 327 -16.40 28.52 17.11
N GLU A 328 -17.22 29.56 17.19
CA GLU A 328 -17.17 30.50 18.29
C GLU A 328 -17.43 29.68 19.57
N THR A 329 -16.36 29.28 20.24
CA THR A 329 -16.42 28.96 21.65
C THR A 329 -16.73 30.27 22.36
N ASN A 330 -18.02 30.58 22.50
CA ASN A 330 -18.50 31.48 23.54
C ASN A 330 -18.30 30.76 24.88
N ASP A 331 -17.06 30.82 25.37
CA ASP A 331 -16.75 30.61 26.77
C ASP A 331 -16.99 31.94 27.50
N ASP A 332 -18.25 32.15 27.92
CA ASP A 332 -18.62 33.08 29.00
C ASP A 332 -18.51 32.36 30.36
#